data_AF-A0A920YMV4-F1
#
_entry.id   AF-A0A920YMV4-F1
#
_cell.length_a   1.000
_cell.length_b   1.000
_cell.length_c   1.000
_cell.angle_alpha   90.00
_cell.angle_beta   90.00
_cell.angle_gamma   90.00
#
_symmetry.space_group_name_H-M   'P 1'
#
loop_
_entity.id
_entity.type
_entity.pdbx_description
1 polymer ?
#
loop_
_entity_poly.entity_id
_entity_poly.type
_entity_poly.pdbx_seq_one_letter_code
_entity_poly.pdbx_strand_id
1 'polypeptide(L)'
;MLLSEGRWRKCPRCIVVLSLVLVVLAVVPACGLNSQGGKEGFAGELPDLESTAGNAQGNTASKAKRSPYINPDGKTIAERFPVPEGFTRIPVAAGSFAEYLRNLPLKPDGAEVKYYDGRTKPNRGIYEAVVDIDVGHRDLQQCADAVMRLRAEYLYGKGRFAEISFNFANGFRADYRKWMEGYRVVVEDNRSYWVKRAAPSNTYQDFRRYLDIVFAYANTASLAKQMAPVEVSRMEIGDVFVDQGHAVIVVDMAGNRETGAKLFLLAQSYMPAQEIHILRNPMNDRLSPWYEVNFGEKLYTPEWTFTNRDLHRFP
;
A
#
# COMPACT_ATOMS: atom_id res chain seq x y z
N MET A 1 60.47 3.78 -52.74
CA MET A 1 61.81 3.30 -52.32
C MET A 1 62.14 4.05 -51.04
N LEU A 2 62.23 3.50 -49.84
CA LEU A 2 62.37 2.14 -49.34
C LEU A 2 61.67 2.04 -47.97
N LEU A 3 61.12 0.86 -47.70
CA LEU A 3 60.55 0.39 -46.44
C LEU A 3 61.66 -0.01 -45.44
N SER A 4 61.38 0.10 -44.14
CA SER A 4 61.74 -0.92 -43.12
C SER A 4 60.96 -0.60 -41.83
N GLU A 5 59.89 -1.29 -41.46
CA GLU A 5 59.83 -2.61 -40.82
C GLU A 5 60.62 -2.76 -39.51
N GLY A 6 59.86 -2.82 -38.39
CA GLY A 6 59.88 -3.95 -37.47
C GLY A 6 60.84 -3.93 -36.27
N ARG A 7 60.29 -3.99 -35.04
CA ARG A 7 60.39 -5.20 -34.21
C ARG A 7 59.55 -5.16 -32.94
N TRP A 8 58.83 -6.26 -32.79
CA TRP A 8 58.11 -6.74 -31.62
C TRP A 8 59.07 -7.12 -30.48
N ARG A 9 58.67 -6.88 -29.23
CA ARG A 9 59.21 -7.59 -28.05
C ARG A 9 58.07 -8.25 -27.28
N LYS A 10 58.29 -9.52 -26.94
CA LYS A 10 57.40 -10.47 -26.25
C LYS A 10 57.46 -10.31 -24.72
N CYS A 11 56.29 -10.46 -24.07
CA CYS A 11 55.95 -11.22 -22.83
C CYS A 11 56.67 -10.95 -21.48
N PRO A 12 56.15 -11.45 -20.33
CA PRO A 12 54.76 -11.82 -19.97
C PRO A 12 54.32 -11.35 -18.56
N ARG A 13 53.01 -11.37 -18.27
CA ARG A 13 52.45 -11.92 -17.02
C ARG A 13 50.92 -11.97 -17.06
N CYS A 14 50.41 -13.15 -17.41
CA CYS A 14 49.05 -13.58 -17.11
C CYS A 14 48.96 -13.82 -15.60
N ILE A 15 47.97 -13.21 -14.94
CA ILE A 15 47.50 -13.66 -13.62
C ILE A 15 46.11 -14.22 -13.84
N VAL A 16 46.03 -15.54 -13.82
CA VAL A 16 44.78 -16.30 -13.72
C VAL A 16 44.41 -16.32 -12.25
N VAL A 17 43.32 -15.65 -11.88
CA VAL A 17 42.72 -15.78 -10.54
C VAL A 17 41.78 -16.98 -10.61
N LEU A 18 42.22 -18.11 -10.05
CA LEU A 18 41.41 -19.30 -9.88
C LEU A 18 40.53 -19.11 -8.63
N SER A 19 39.22 -18.95 -8.83
CA SER A 19 38.24 -18.89 -7.74
C SER A 19 38.03 -20.29 -7.15
N LEU A 20 38.41 -20.47 -5.89
CA LEU A 20 38.20 -21.70 -5.12
C LEU A 20 36.84 -21.58 -4.42
N VAL A 21 35.82 -22.26 -4.97
CA VAL A 21 34.49 -22.40 -4.33
C VAL A 21 34.54 -23.64 -3.44
N LEU A 22 34.48 -23.43 -2.12
CA LEU A 22 34.37 -24.48 -1.12
C LEU A 22 32.89 -24.82 -0.94
N VAL A 23 32.47 -25.97 -1.48
CA VAL A 23 31.15 -26.57 -1.24
C VAL A 23 31.20 -27.34 0.08
N VAL A 24 30.53 -26.85 1.11
CA VAL A 24 30.29 -27.60 2.35
C VAL A 24 29.02 -28.43 2.17
N LEU A 25 29.20 -29.72 1.92
CA LEU A 25 28.14 -30.73 1.96
C LEU A 25 27.91 -31.15 3.42
N ALA A 26 26.79 -30.73 3.99
CA ALA A 26 26.32 -31.25 5.27
C ALA A 26 25.78 -32.68 5.07
N VAL A 27 26.49 -33.66 5.61
CA VAL A 27 26.07 -35.06 5.69
C VAL A 27 25.16 -35.21 6.92
N VAL A 28 23.88 -35.53 6.70
CA VAL A 28 22.97 -35.99 7.76
C VAL A 28 23.02 -37.52 7.77
N PRO A 29 23.39 -38.18 8.87
CA PRO A 29 23.28 -39.63 8.95
C PRO A 29 21.83 -40.03 9.24
N ALA A 30 21.25 -40.78 8.32
CA ALA A 30 20.09 -41.62 8.57
C ALA A 30 20.54 -42.87 9.32
N CYS A 31 20.03 -43.06 10.54
CA CYS A 31 20.01 -44.35 11.22
C CYS A 31 18.56 -44.67 11.57
N GLY A 32 18.03 -45.70 10.93
CA GLY A 32 16.86 -46.43 11.43
C GLY A 32 17.31 -47.74 12.07
N LEU A 33 16.61 -48.18 13.12
CA LEU A 33 15.96 -49.51 13.24
C LEU A 33 15.46 -49.78 14.67
N ASN A 34 14.17 -50.09 14.74
CA ASN A 34 13.44 -51.05 15.59
C ASN A 34 13.92 -51.42 17.01
N SER A 35 12.99 -51.44 17.97
CA SER A 35 12.34 -52.68 18.48
C SER A 35 11.84 -52.58 19.94
N GLN A 36 10.52 -52.79 20.10
CA GLN A 36 9.78 -53.48 21.18
C GLN A 36 9.80 -53.02 22.66
N GLY A 37 8.59 -53.13 23.26
CA GLY A 37 8.28 -53.10 24.69
C GLY A 37 7.33 -51.93 25.03
N GLY A 38 6.17 -52.06 25.66
CA GLY A 38 5.41 -53.16 26.25
C GLY A 38 4.03 -52.61 26.64
N LYS A 39 3.06 -53.51 26.82
CA LYS A 39 1.63 -53.27 27.10
C LYS A 39 1.41 -52.65 28.49
N GLU A 40 0.45 -51.72 28.61
CA GLU A 40 -0.66 -51.61 29.59
C GLU A 40 -1.63 -50.56 28.97
N GLY A 41 -2.94 -50.71 28.81
CA GLY A 41 -3.95 -51.45 29.56
C GLY A 41 -4.90 -50.44 30.21
N PHE A 42 -5.83 -49.82 29.48
CA PHE A 42 -7.03 -49.24 30.09
C PHE A 42 -8.23 -49.35 29.15
N ALA A 43 -9.18 -50.18 29.58
CA ALA A 43 -10.47 -50.41 28.97
C ALA A 43 -11.44 -49.28 29.31
N GLY A 44 -12.30 -48.94 28.35
CA GLY A 44 -13.42 -48.03 28.51
C GLY A 44 -14.31 -48.13 27.29
N GLU A 45 -15.22 -49.11 27.30
CA GLU A 45 -16.32 -49.27 26.34
C GLU A 45 -17.21 -48.03 26.28
N LEU A 46 -17.57 -47.62 25.06
CA LEU A 46 -18.71 -46.76 24.76
C LEU A 46 -19.64 -47.56 23.83
N PRO A 47 -20.94 -47.68 24.14
CA PRO A 47 -21.86 -48.51 23.36
C PRO A 47 -22.35 -47.81 22.09
N ASP A 48 -22.48 -48.61 21.04
CA ASP A 48 -23.18 -48.29 19.80
C ASP A 48 -24.68 -48.10 20.05
N LEU A 49 -25.24 -47.02 19.50
CA LEU A 49 -26.67 -46.91 19.22
C LEU A 49 -26.87 -46.30 17.83
N GLU A 50 -27.25 -47.15 16.88
CA GLU A 50 -27.92 -46.74 15.65
C GLU A 50 -29.24 -46.04 15.98
N SER A 51 -29.54 -44.94 15.28
CA SER A 51 -30.93 -44.55 14.98
C SER A 51 -31.01 -43.37 14.01
N THR A 52 -31.48 -43.72 12.81
CA THR A 52 -32.49 -43.05 11.98
C THR A 52 -32.25 -41.69 11.33
N ALA A 53 -32.65 -41.67 10.05
CA ALA A 53 -32.73 -40.54 9.16
C ALA A 53 -33.63 -39.42 9.69
N GLY A 54 -33.16 -38.17 9.57
CA GLY A 54 -33.93 -36.96 9.86
C GLY A 54 -33.42 -35.78 9.03
N ASN A 55 -34.18 -35.45 7.99
CA ASN A 55 -34.27 -34.19 7.25
C ASN A 55 -33.06 -33.23 7.26
N ALA A 56 -32.42 -33.12 6.09
CA ALA A 56 -31.67 -31.95 5.68
C ALA A 56 -32.63 -30.75 5.53
N GLN A 57 -32.68 -29.88 6.54
CA GLN A 57 -33.26 -28.55 6.41
C GLN A 57 -32.16 -27.49 6.44
N GLY A 58 -32.05 -26.84 5.28
CA GLY A 58 -31.27 -25.67 4.91
C GLY A 58 -30.58 -24.94 6.06
N ASN A 59 -29.25 -25.05 6.06
CA ASN A 59 -28.39 -24.09 6.71
C ASN A 59 -28.50 -22.77 5.93
N THR A 60 -29.48 -21.93 6.27
CA THR A 60 -29.54 -20.55 5.77
C THR A 60 -28.34 -19.81 6.35
N ALA A 61 -27.28 -19.73 5.56
CA ALA A 61 -26.20 -18.77 5.76
C ALA A 61 -26.85 -17.41 6.01
N SER A 62 -26.65 -16.86 7.21
CA SER A 62 -27.15 -15.54 7.55
C SER A 62 -26.52 -14.56 6.56
N LYS A 63 -27.35 -13.94 5.71
CA LYS A 63 -26.93 -12.76 4.95
C LYS A 63 -26.57 -11.71 5.98
N ALA A 64 -25.26 -11.53 6.22
CA ALA A 64 -24.75 -10.48 7.08
C ALA A 64 -25.41 -9.15 6.63
N LYS A 65 -26.13 -8.52 7.55
CA LYS A 65 -26.83 -7.25 7.30
C LYS A 65 -25.78 -6.23 6.87
N ARG A 66 -25.82 -5.78 5.61
CA ARG A 66 -24.86 -4.81 5.06
C ARG A 66 -24.93 -3.53 5.89
N SER A 67 -23.77 -2.88 6.10
CA SER A 67 -23.69 -1.62 6.84
C SER A 67 -24.66 -0.59 6.22
N PRO A 68 -25.44 0.16 7.03
CA PRO A 68 -26.30 1.23 6.53
C PRO A 68 -25.48 2.38 5.91
N TYR A 69 -24.16 2.38 6.09
CA TYR A 69 -23.25 3.42 5.58
C TYR A 69 -22.57 3.05 4.27
N ILE A 70 -23.20 2.17 3.49
CA ILE A 70 -22.77 1.81 2.15
C ILE A 70 -23.95 1.98 1.19
N ASN A 71 -23.81 2.89 0.24
CA ASN A 71 -24.69 3.10 -0.90
C ASN A 71 -24.10 2.42 -2.15
N PRO A 72 -24.58 1.22 -2.55
CA PRO A 72 -23.97 0.43 -3.63
C PRO A 72 -23.86 1.17 -4.98
N ASP A 73 -24.76 2.11 -5.23
CA ASP A 73 -24.81 2.86 -6.50
C ASP A 73 -23.83 4.05 -6.53
N GLY A 74 -23.23 4.41 -5.38
CA GLY A 74 -22.28 5.51 -5.30
C GLY A 74 -20.99 5.22 -6.06
N LYS A 75 -20.55 6.17 -6.90
CA LYS A 75 -19.39 6.02 -7.79
C LYS A 75 -18.14 6.74 -7.27
N THR A 76 -18.28 7.57 -6.25
CA THR A 76 -17.17 8.21 -5.54
C THR A 76 -17.18 7.84 -4.06
N ILE A 77 -16.10 8.17 -3.34
CA ILE A 77 -16.05 7.97 -1.87
C ILE A 77 -17.24 8.66 -1.18
N ALA A 78 -17.50 9.93 -1.50
CA ALA A 78 -18.65 10.65 -0.92
C ALA A 78 -20.01 10.05 -1.28
N GLU A 79 -20.19 9.50 -2.47
CA GLU A 79 -21.47 8.90 -2.85
C GLU A 79 -21.66 7.52 -2.23
N ARG A 80 -20.59 6.71 -2.17
CA ARG A 80 -20.61 5.33 -1.67
C ARG A 80 -20.76 5.26 -0.15
N PHE A 81 -20.20 6.20 0.58
CA PHE A 81 -20.19 6.16 2.04
C PHE A 81 -20.97 7.34 2.63
N PRO A 82 -22.30 7.23 2.76
CA PRO A 82 -23.09 8.26 3.44
C PRO A 82 -22.62 8.43 4.89
N VAL A 83 -22.78 9.64 5.40
CA VAL A 83 -22.40 9.96 6.79
C VAL A 83 -23.44 9.39 7.77
N PRO A 84 -23.04 8.98 8.98
CA PRO A 84 -23.97 8.52 10.00
C PRO A 84 -24.99 9.58 10.44
N GLU A 85 -26.09 9.12 11.03
CA GLU A 85 -27.14 10.00 11.57
C GLU A 85 -26.56 11.03 12.56
N GLY A 86 -26.98 12.29 12.45
CA GLY A 86 -26.47 13.41 13.25
C GLY A 86 -25.12 13.97 12.78
N PHE A 87 -24.45 13.34 11.81
CA PHE A 87 -23.22 13.86 11.21
C PHE A 87 -23.49 14.59 9.90
N THR A 88 -22.62 15.55 9.58
CA THR A 88 -22.57 16.23 8.29
C THR A 88 -21.14 16.19 7.77
N ARG A 89 -20.93 16.09 6.45
CA ARG A 89 -19.58 16.15 5.90
C ARG A 89 -18.91 17.47 6.27
N ILE A 90 -17.63 17.40 6.65
CA ILE A 90 -16.85 18.61 6.89
C ILE A 90 -16.66 19.34 5.54
N PRO A 91 -16.97 20.64 5.44
CA PRO A 91 -16.75 21.42 4.21
C PRO A 91 -15.26 21.42 3.82
N VAL A 92 -15.00 21.33 2.52
CA VAL A 92 -13.64 21.40 1.96
C VAL A 92 -13.61 22.45 0.86
N ALA A 93 -12.45 23.07 0.65
CA ALA A 93 -12.31 24.08 -0.39
C ALA A 93 -12.44 23.46 -1.79
N ALA A 94 -13.14 24.15 -2.70
CA ALA A 94 -13.24 23.73 -4.08
C ALA A 94 -11.87 23.66 -4.75
N GLY A 95 -11.63 22.59 -5.50
CA GLY A 95 -10.37 22.30 -6.17
C GLY A 95 -9.23 21.87 -5.25
N SER A 96 -9.46 21.65 -3.95
CA SER A 96 -8.45 21.22 -2.98
C SER A 96 -8.10 19.73 -3.10
N PHE A 97 -7.00 19.32 -2.46
CA PHE A 97 -6.64 17.90 -2.36
C PHE A 97 -7.68 17.11 -1.56
N ALA A 98 -8.28 17.74 -0.54
CA ALA A 98 -9.35 17.14 0.25
C ALA A 98 -10.61 16.86 -0.60
N GLU A 99 -11.00 17.81 -1.46
CA GLU A 99 -12.11 17.59 -2.40
C GLU A 99 -11.78 16.49 -3.42
N TYR A 100 -10.55 16.46 -3.93
CA TYR A 100 -10.09 15.41 -4.85
C TYR A 100 -10.20 14.02 -4.21
N LEU A 101 -9.67 13.84 -2.99
CA LEU A 101 -9.70 12.54 -2.29
C LEU A 101 -11.14 12.08 -2.04
N ARG A 102 -12.00 12.97 -1.53
CA ARG A 102 -13.42 12.68 -1.28
C ARG A 102 -14.18 12.25 -2.55
N ASN A 103 -13.73 12.70 -3.71
CA ASN A 103 -14.37 12.42 -5.00
C ASN A 103 -13.61 11.40 -5.85
N LEU A 104 -12.67 10.65 -5.27
CA LEU A 104 -11.99 9.58 -5.98
C LEU A 104 -13.02 8.59 -6.55
N PRO A 105 -12.88 8.19 -7.83
CA PRO A 105 -13.77 7.21 -8.43
C PRO A 105 -13.56 5.86 -7.76
N LEU A 106 -14.65 5.11 -7.61
CA LEU A 106 -14.67 3.77 -7.06
C LEU A 106 -15.14 2.78 -8.13
N LYS A 107 -14.60 1.57 -8.06
CA LYS A 107 -15.14 0.44 -8.79
C LYS A 107 -16.57 0.12 -8.32
N PRO A 108 -17.35 -0.65 -9.11
CA PRO A 108 -18.66 -1.12 -8.69
C PRO A 108 -18.65 -1.77 -7.31
N ASP A 109 -19.75 -1.66 -6.60
CA ASP A 109 -19.90 -2.29 -5.29
C ASP A 109 -19.68 -3.80 -5.32
N GLY A 110 -18.98 -4.29 -4.30
CA GLY A 110 -18.52 -5.69 -4.24
C GLY A 110 -17.30 -6.01 -5.11
N ALA A 111 -16.69 -5.04 -5.80
CA ALA A 111 -15.43 -5.27 -6.50
C ALA A 111 -14.34 -5.75 -5.53
N GLU A 112 -13.55 -6.72 -6.00
CA GLU A 112 -12.44 -7.28 -5.24
C GLU A 112 -11.14 -6.53 -5.53
N VAL A 113 -10.35 -6.25 -4.50
CA VAL A 113 -8.99 -5.74 -4.65
C VAL A 113 -8.14 -6.74 -5.42
N LYS A 114 -7.45 -6.25 -6.46
CA LYS A 114 -6.44 -7.03 -7.18
C LYS A 114 -5.02 -6.68 -6.72
N TYR A 115 -4.14 -7.67 -6.74
CA TYR A 115 -2.70 -7.46 -6.68
C TYR A 115 -2.17 -6.99 -8.04
N TYR A 116 -0.94 -6.48 -8.08
CA TYR A 116 -0.26 -6.07 -9.31
C TYR A 116 -0.15 -7.18 -10.38
N ASP A 117 -0.22 -8.44 -9.96
CA ASP A 117 -0.15 -9.64 -10.81
C ASP A 117 -1.53 -10.15 -11.25
N GLY A 118 -2.61 -9.43 -10.91
CA GLY A 118 -3.99 -9.75 -11.27
C GLY A 118 -4.68 -10.75 -10.35
N ARG A 119 -3.98 -11.35 -9.37
CA ARG A 119 -4.64 -12.20 -8.36
C ARG A 119 -5.59 -11.37 -7.51
N THR A 120 -6.69 -12.00 -7.05
CA THR A 120 -7.60 -11.41 -6.07
C THR A 120 -6.98 -11.43 -4.68
N LYS A 121 -7.05 -10.31 -3.95
CA LYS A 121 -6.84 -10.25 -2.51
C LYS A 121 -8.06 -10.78 -1.76
N PRO A 122 -7.92 -11.84 -0.93
CA PRO A 122 -9.01 -12.31 -0.09
C PRO A 122 -9.50 -11.20 0.86
N ASN A 123 -10.81 -10.92 0.85
CA ASN A 123 -11.40 -9.94 1.75
C ASN A 123 -11.90 -10.61 3.04
N ARG A 124 -11.04 -10.68 4.06
CA ARG A 124 -11.39 -11.19 5.40
C ARG A 124 -11.78 -10.05 6.35
N GLY A 125 -12.65 -9.15 5.89
CA GLY A 125 -13.05 -7.96 6.64
C GLY A 125 -12.00 -6.84 6.61
N ILE A 126 -11.36 -6.64 5.47
CA ILE A 126 -10.26 -5.69 5.33
C ILE A 126 -10.71 -4.39 4.66
N TYR A 127 -11.56 -4.49 3.64
CA TYR A 127 -11.92 -3.35 2.81
C TYR A 127 -13.40 -3.37 2.42
N GLU A 128 -13.94 -2.19 2.13
CA GLU A 128 -15.34 -1.99 1.72
C GLU A 128 -15.49 -1.54 0.26
N ALA A 129 -14.48 -0.88 -0.31
CA ALA A 129 -14.50 -0.47 -1.72
C ALA A 129 -13.09 -0.36 -2.29
N VAL A 130 -13.00 -0.42 -3.62
CA VAL A 130 -11.74 -0.30 -4.39
C VAL A 130 -11.78 1.01 -5.17
N VAL A 131 -10.73 1.82 -5.03
CA VAL A 131 -10.52 3.03 -5.82
C VAL A 131 -10.20 2.63 -7.26
N ASP A 132 -10.84 3.28 -8.22
CA ASP A 132 -10.67 3.00 -9.65
C ASP A 132 -9.43 3.72 -10.21
N ILE A 133 -8.27 3.29 -9.72
CA ILE A 133 -6.93 3.70 -10.17
C ILE A 133 -6.08 2.43 -10.28
N ASP A 134 -5.36 2.27 -11.39
CA ASP A 134 -4.52 1.09 -11.62
C ASP A 134 -3.40 0.99 -10.56
N VAL A 135 -3.07 -0.24 -10.16
CA VAL A 135 -1.86 -0.53 -9.35
C VAL A 135 -0.60 -0.67 -10.22
N GLY A 136 -0.76 -0.85 -11.53
CA GLY A 136 0.29 -1.21 -12.47
C GLY A 136 0.51 -2.73 -12.56
N HIS A 137 1.59 -3.14 -13.24
CA HIS A 137 1.90 -4.55 -13.53
C HIS A 137 3.18 -5.05 -12.82
N ARG A 138 3.67 -4.30 -11.83
CA ARG A 138 4.88 -4.62 -11.07
C ARG A 138 4.59 -4.47 -9.59
N ASP A 139 5.29 -5.25 -8.77
CA ASP A 139 5.27 -5.11 -7.31
C ASP A 139 6.00 -3.83 -6.89
N LEU A 140 5.34 -2.70 -7.10
CA LEU A 140 5.96 -1.39 -7.01
C LEU A 140 5.08 -0.36 -6.29
N GLN A 141 3.79 -0.23 -6.65
CA GLN A 141 2.89 0.70 -5.97
C GLN A 141 2.43 0.13 -4.61
N GLN A 142 3.30 0.18 -3.61
CA GLN A 142 3.02 -0.26 -2.25
C GLN A 142 2.36 0.86 -1.44
N CYS A 143 2.32 0.72 -0.11
CA CYS A 143 1.54 1.59 0.78
C CYS A 143 1.90 3.08 0.66
N ALA A 144 3.18 3.42 0.84
CA ALA A 144 3.67 4.80 0.71
C ALA A 144 3.52 5.32 -0.72
N ASP A 145 3.71 4.46 -1.72
CA ASP A 145 3.63 4.82 -3.14
C ASP A 145 2.22 5.17 -3.56
N ALA A 146 1.20 4.50 -3.01
CA ALA A 146 -0.18 4.85 -3.22
C ALA A 146 -0.51 6.26 -2.69
N VAL A 147 0.03 6.63 -1.52
CA VAL A 147 -0.11 7.99 -0.97
C VAL A 147 0.56 9.02 -1.88
N MET A 148 1.80 8.74 -2.33
CA MET A 148 2.51 9.59 -3.28
C MET A 148 1.79 9.69 -4.63
N ARG A 149 1.25 8.57 -5.16
CA ARG A 149 0.43 8.49 -6.38
C ARG A 149 -0.75 9.44 -6.26
N LEU A 150 -1.54 9.35 -5.20
CA LEU A 150 -2.74 10.18 -5.02
C LEU A 150 -2.41 11.68 -4.99
N ARG A 151 -1.36 12.07 -4.26
CA ARG A 151 -0.91 13.47 -4.21
C ARG A 151 -0.41 13.94 -5.59
N ALA A 152 0.37 13.11 -6.28
CA ALA A 152 0.94 13.45 -7.58
C ALA A 152 -0.14 13.56 -8.67
N GLU A 153 -1.11 12.64 -8.71
CA GLU A 153 -2.23 12.66 -9.66
C GLU A 153 -3.06 13.93 -9.50
N TYR A 154 -3.38 14.32 -8.26
CA TYR A 154 -4.06 15.58 -7.97
C TYR A 154 -3.29 16.79 -8.51
N LEU A 155 -1.99 16.88 -8.21
CA LEU A 155 -1.15 18.00 -8.65
C LEU A 155 -0.98 18.02 -10.18
N TYR A 156 -0.84 16.84 -10.79
CA TYR A 156 -0.72 16.69 -12.25
C TYR A 156 -2.00 17.16 -12.94
N GLY A 157 -3.17 16.70 -12.48
CA GLY A 157 -4.47 17.13 -13.01
C GLY A 157 -4.76 18.62 -12.83
N LYS A 158 -4.12 19.28 -11.85
CA LYS A 158 -4.18 20.74 -11.65
C LYS A 158 -3.09 21.51 -12.39
N GLY A 159 -2.19 20.85 -13.13
CA GLY A 159 -1.06 21.49 -13.80
C GLY A 159 0.01 22.05 -12.84
N ARG A 160 -0.04 21.68 -11.55
CA ARG A 160 0.86 22.15 -10.48
C ARG A 160 2.16 21.34 -10.46
N PHE A 161 2.78 21.17 -11.63
CA PHE A 161 3.93 20.26 -11.82
C PHE A 161 5.16 20.61 -10.97
N ALA A 162 5.32 21.88 -10.62
CA ALA A 162 6.41 22.36 -9.76
C ALA A 162 6.35 21.81 -8.33
N GLU A 163 5.19 21.35 -7.90
CA GLU A 163 4.94 20.86 -6.56
C GLU A 163 5.02 19.33 -6.49
N ILE A 164 5.16 18.66 -7.63
CA ILE A 164 5.36 17.22 -7.69
C ILE A 164 6.84 16.93 -7.46
N SER A 165 7.17 16.60 -6.22
CA SER A 165 8.50 16.17 -5.82
C SER A 165 8.43 15.20 -4.66
N PHE A 166 9.26 14.16 -4.71
CA PHE A 166 9.38 13.18 -3.64
C PHE A 166 10.83 12.87 -3.35
N ASN A 167 11.15 12.59 -2.08
CA ASN A 167 12.49 12.18 -1.68
C ASN A 167 12.67 10.67 -1.78
N PHE A 168 13.80 10.25 -2.32
CA PHE A 168 14.24 8.86 -2.26
C PHE A 168 14.77 8.51 -0.87
N ALA A 169 14.96 7.22 -0.61
CA ALA A 169 15.53 6.70 0.64
C ALA A 169 16.92 7.27 0.96
N ASN A 170 17.72 7.58 -0.07
CA ASN A 170 19.04 8.21 0.08
C ASN A 170 18.99 9.75 0.21
N GLY A 171 17.80 10.34 0.32
CA GLY A 171 17.60 11.77 0.50
C GLY A 171 17.58 12.59 -0.80
N PHE A 172 17.74 11.96 -1.96
CA PHE A 172 17.65 12.66 -3.24
C PHE A 172 16.22 13.12 -3.52
N ARG A 173 16.05 14.41 -3.80
CA ARG A 173 14.75 14.98 -4.21
C ARG A 173 14.54 14.80 -5.71
N ALA A 174 13.55 13.99 -6.07
CA ALA A 174 13.15 13.75 -7.44
C ALA A 174 12.05 14.73 -7.86
N ASP A 175 12.41 15.84 -8.50
CA ASP A 175 11.50 16.84 -9.07
C ASP A 175 10.88 16.41 -10.41
N TYR A 176 9.56 16.49 -10.52
CA TYR A 176 8.88 16.20 -11.80
C TYR A 176 9.19 17.25 -12.87
N ARG A 177 9.33 18.54 -12.52
CA ARG A 177 9.74 19.57 -13.49
C ARG A 177 11.05 19.23 -14.19
N LYS A 178 12.04 18.76 -13.43
CA LYS A 178 13.33 18.38 -13.99
C LYS A 178 13.20 17.16 -14.91
N TRP A 179 12.35 16.21 -14.54
CA TRP A 179 11.99 15.09 -15.41
C TRP A 179 11.36 15.54 -16.73
N MET A 180 10.45 16.53 -16.68
CA MET A 180 9.77 17.08 -17.85
C MET A 180 10.73 17.76 -18.83
N GLU A 181 11.87 18.28 -18.36
CA GLU A 181 12.91 18.89 -19.18
C GLU A 181 13.81 17.87 -19.92
N GLY A 182 13.53 16.57 -19.75
CA GLY A 182 14.27 15.48 -20.39
C GLY A 182 15.39 14.89 -19.53
N TYR A 183 15.48 15.28 -18.25
CA TYR A 183 16.38 14.63 -17.31
C TYR A 183 15.81 13.30 -16.80
N ARG A 184 16.70 12.36 -16.50
CA ARG A 184 16.40 11.09 -15.84
C ARG A 184 17.29 10.95 -14.63
N VAL A 185 16.80 10.25 -13.62
CA VAL A 185 17.58 9.96 -12.42
C VAL A 185 18.43 8.72 -12.69
N VAL A 186 19.71 8.81 -12.40
CA VAL A 186 20.62 7.66 -12.30
C VAL A 186 20.89 7.41 -10.83
N VAL A 187 20.89 6.14 -10.44
CA VAL A 187 21.20 5.70 -9.06
C VAL A 187 22.37 4.73 -9.13
N GLU A 188 23.51 5.13 -8.56
CA GLU A 188 24.77 4.39 -8.55
C GLU A 188 25.43 4.54 -7.18
N ASP A 189 25.87 3.44 -6.56
CA ASP A 189 26.55 3.44 -5.26
C ASP A 189 25.82 4.26 -4.18
N ASN A 190 24.50 4.05 -4.06
CA ASN A 190 23.61 4.77 -3.13
C ASN A 190 23.55 6.29 -3.35
N ARG A 191 24.07 6.82 -4.47
CA ARG A 191 23.95 8.22 -4.86
C ARG A 191 23.01 8.34 -6.04
N SER A 192 22.19 9.38 -6.02
CA SER A 192 21.28 9.70 -7.12
C SER A 192 21.60 11.06 -7.71
N TYR A 193 21.57 11.16 -9.03
CA TYR A 193 21.85 12.41 -9.74
C TYR A 193 21.11 12.48 -11.07
N TRP A 194 20.99 13.70 -11.59
CA TRP A 194 20.26 13.99 -12.82
C TRP A 194 21.18 13.94 -14.04
N VAL A 195 20.73 13.25 -15.09
CA VAL A 195 21.39 13.22 -16.39
C VAL A 195 20.37 13.53 -17.49
N LYS A 196 20.74 14.39 -18.45
CA LYS A 196 19.88 14.70 -19.59
C LYS A 196 19.98 13.57 -20.62
N ARG A 197 18.91 12.79 -20.78
CA ARG A 197 18.91 11.57 -21.62
C ARG A 197 17.67 11.43 -22.52
N ALA A 198 16.70 12.33 -22.40
CA ALA A 198 15.49 12.32 -23.21
C ALA A 198 15.16 13.72 -23.74
N ALA A 199 14.28 13.78 -24.74
CA ALA A 199 13.63 15.03 -25.10
C ALA A 199 12.67 15.48 -23.98
N PRO A 200 12.41 16.80 -23.85
CA PRO A 200 11.38 17.30 -22.94
C PRO A 200 10.00 16.67 -23.24
N SER A 201 9.26 16.30 -22.20
CA SER A 201 7.93 15.71 -22.32
C SER A 201 7.12 15.85 -21.04
N ASN A 202 5.80 15.98 -21.18
CA ASN A 202 4.83 16.04 -20.08
C ASN A 202 3.61 15.16 -20.33
N THR A 203 3.76 14.09 -21.12
CA THR A 203 2.66 13.15 -21.34
C THR A 203 2.33 12.41 -20.04
N TYR A 204 1.09 11.93 -19.92
CA TYR A 204 0.70 11.10 -18.78
C TYR A 204 1.57 9.84 -18.67
N GLN A 205 1.96 9.25 -19.80
CA GLN A 205 2.88 8.11 -19.80
C GLN A 205 4.25 8.47 -19.21
N ASP A 206 4.79 9.65 -19.52
CA ASP A 206 6.05 10.11 -18.93
C ASP A 206 5.94 10.47 -17.46
N PHE A 207 4.78 10.99 -17.03
CA PHE A 207 4.44 11.15 -15.61
C PHE A 207 4.44 9.81 -14.87
N ARG A 208 3.81 8.78 -15.44
CA ARG A 208 3.81 7.42 -14.86
C ARG A 208 5.22 6.83 -14.79
N ARG A 209 6.07 7.04 -15.82
CA ARG A 209 7.49 6.63 -15.76
C ARG A 209 8.28 7.36 -14.67
N TYR A 210 8.00 8.63 -14.43
CA TYR A 210 8.57 9.37 -13.30
C TYR A 210 8.16 8.74 -11.97
N LEU A 211 6.87 8.45 -11.79
CA LEU A 211 6.36 7.82 -10.57
C LEU A 211 6.96 6.43 -10.36
N ASP A 212 7.13 5.64 -11.42
CA ASP A 212 7.80 4.34 -11.34
C ASP A 212 9.24 4.45 -10.81
N ILE A 213 9.95 5.53 -11.15
CA ILE A 213 11.28 5.80 -10.59
C ILE A 213 11.18 6.25 -9.13
N VAL A 214 10.19 7.07 -8.78
CA VAL A 214 9.94 7.43 -7.37
C VAL A 214 9.67 6.18 -6.54
N PHE A 215 8.76 5.32 -6.96
CA PHE A 215 8.37 4.11 -6.22
C PHE A 215 9.52 3.11 -6.09
N ALA A 216 10.45 3.08 -7.04
CA ALA A 216 11.60 2.19 -6.98
C ALA A 216 12.65 2.61 -5.93
N TYR A 217 12.70 3.89 -5.56
CA TYR A 217 13.78 4.44 -4.72
C TYR A 217 13.30 5.20 -3.49
N ALA A 218 12.02 5.57 -3.40
CA ALA A 218 11.38 6.05 -2.18
C ALA A 218 10.85 4.86 -1.37
N ASN A 219 10.50 5.14 -0.12
CA ASN A 219 9.88 4.19 0.81
C ASN A 219 9.12 4.94 1.92
N THR A 220 8.44 4.20 2.80
CA THR A 220 7.67 4.75 3.91
C THR A 220 8.48 5.71 4.80
N ALA A 221 9.75 5.38 5.10
CA ALA A 221 10.61 6.24 5.90
C ALA A 221 10.95 7.57 5.20
N SER A 222 11.21 7.54 3.88
CA SER A 222 11.43 8.77 3.11
C SER A 222 10.17 9.62 2.98
N LEU A 223 8.98 8.99 2.93
CA LEU A 223 7.67 9.67 2.98
C LEU A 223 7.45 10.36 4.32
N ALA A 224 7.65 9.66 5.44
CA ALA A 224 7.51 10.25 6.77
C ALA A 224 8.43 11.48 6.96
N LYS A 225 9.70 11.39 6.52
CA LYS A 225 10.68 12.48 6.65
C LYS A 225 10.36 13.73 5.84
N GLN A 226 9.52 13.65 4.80
CA GLN A 226 9.14 14.79 3.97
C GLN A 226 7.77 15.38 4.34
N MET A 227 7.14 14.90 5.42
CA MET A 227 5.85 15.36 5.92
C MET A 227 5.99 15.97 7.32
N ALA A 228 5.05 16.85 7.69
CA ALA A 228 5.01 17.47 9.01
C ALA A 228 4.07 16.70 9.96
N PRO A 229 4.45 16.44 11.22
CA PRO A 229 3.56 15.79 12.18
C PRO A 229 2.33 16.66 12.49
N VAL A 230 1.19 16.01 12.73
CA VAL A 230 -0.11 16.64 13.02
C VAL A 230 -0.73 16.05 14.27
N GLU A 231 -1.23 16.92 15.15
CA GLU A 231 -2.06 16.48 16.27
C GLU A 231 -3.41 15.93 15.77
N VAL A 232 -3.84 14.77 16.26
CA VAL A 232 -5.10 14.11 15.85
C VAL A 232 -6.33 15.03 15.95
N SER A 233 -6.36 15.96 16.91
CA SER A 233 -7.45 16.96 17.05
C SER A 233 -7.57 17.91 15.85
N ARG A 234 -6.47 18.12 15.11
CA ARG A 234 -6.33 18.96 13.91
C ARG A 234 -6.38 18.15 12.61
N MET A 235 -6.74 16.88 12.68
CA MET A 235 -6.84 16.00 11.51
C MET A 235 -7.71 16.62 10.42
N GLU A 236 -7.22 16.51 9.18
CA GLU A 236 -7.88 16.92 7.95
C GLU A 236 -7.80 15.81 6.90
N ILE A 237 -8.66 15.89 5.88
CA ILE A 237 -8.59 15.02 4.71
C ILE A 237 -7.28 15.29 3.97
N GLY A 238 -6.54 14.23 3.66
CA GLY A 238 -5.21 14.28 3.07
C GLY A 238 -4.08 14.07 4.08
N ASP A 239 -4.38 14.04 5.39
CA ASP A 239 -3.43 13.59 6.39
C ASP A 239 -3.17 12.09 6.26
N VAL A 240 -1.97 11.67 6.63
CA VAL A 240 -1.47 10.31 6.45
C VAL A 240 -0.99 9.79 7.79
N PHE A 241 -1.53 8.65 8.23
CA PHE A 241 -0.89 7.88 9.27
C PHE A 241 0.27 7.12 8.64
N VAL A 242 1.49 7.41 9.07
CA VAL A 242 2.72 6.85 8.52
C VAL A 242 3.71 6.55 9.64
N ASP A 243 4.23 5.32 9.67
CA ASP A 243 5.27 4.89 10.60
C ASP A 243 6.45 4.22 9.85
N GLN A 244 7.24 3.38 10.50
CA GLN A 244 8.39 2.72 9.85
C GLN A 244 7.99 1.65 8.83
N GLY A 245 6.78 1.12 8.89
CA GLY A 245 6.34 -0.03 8.09
C GLY A 245 5.19 0.24 7.14
N HIS A 246 4.28 1.16 7.47
CA HIS A 246 3.04 1.33 6.71
C HIS A 246 2.56 2.78 6.58
N ALA A 247 1.71 3.03 5.59
CA ALA A 247 1.08 4.32 5.35
C ALA A 247 -0.39 4.16 4.93
N VAL A 248 -1.28 4.94 5.56
CA VAL A 248 -2.70 5.05 5.20
C VAL A 248 -3.13 6.51 5.19
N ILE A 249 -4.02 6.90 4.27
CA ILE A 249 -4.43 8.30 4.08
C ILE A 249 -5.89 8.52 4.46
N VAL A 250 -6.17 9.66 5.11
CA VAL A 250 -7.53 10.13 5.40
C VAL A 250 -8.16 10.68 4.12
N VAL A 251 -9.29 10.11 3.70
CA VAL A 251 -9.92 10.41 2.39
C VAL A 251 -11.28 11.09 2.48
N ASP A 252 -11.97 10.99 3.62
CA ASP A 252 -13.16 11.79 3.92
C ASP A 252 -13.28 12.00 5.42
N MET A 253 -14.04 13.03 5.82
CA MET A 253 -14.36 13.36 7.20
C MET A 253 -15.78 13.93 7.35
N ALA A 254 -16.40 13.61 8.47
CA ALA A 254 -17.70 14.12 8.89
C ALA A 254 -17.65 14.62 10.34
N GLY A 255 -18.53 15.55 10.70
CA GLY A 255 -18.63 16.11 12.05
C GLY A 255 -20.07 16.21 12.52
N ASN A 256 -20.28 15.97 13.81
CA ASN A 256 -21.52 16.23 14.52
C ASN A 256 -21.39 17.60 15.21
N ARG A 257 -22.27 18.54 14.88
CA ARG A 257 -22.20 19.92 15.39
C ARG A 257 -22.63 20.05 16.84
N GLU A 258 -23.47 19.15 17.34
CA GLU A 258 -23.99 19.19 18.70
C GLU A 258 -22.97 18.63 19.70
N THR A 259 -22.31 17.53 19.33
CA THR A 259 -21.35 16.84 20.22
C THR A 259 -19.90 17.25 19.98
N GLY A 260 -19.59 17.84 18.81
CA GLY A 260 -18.23 18.10 18.36
C GLY A 260 -17.48 16.84 17.89
N ALA A 261 -18.12 15.67 17.87
CA ALA A 261 -17.52 14.43 17.42
C ALA A 261 -17.15 14.50 15.93
N LYS A 262 -16.01 13.90 15.56
CA LYS A 262 -15.55 13.81 14.18
C LYS A 262 -15.33 12.35 13.78
N LEU A 263 -15.67 12.06 12.54
CA LEU A 263 -15.46 10.77 11.89
C LEU A 263 -14.53 10.93 10.68
N PHE A 264 -13.86 9.86 10.30
CA PHE A 264 -13.00 9.83 9.13
C PHE A 264 -13.02 8.47 8.41
N LEU A 265 -12.67 8.48 7.12
CA LEU A 265 -12.44 7.30 6.29
C LEU A 265 -10.95 7.19 5.95
N LEU A 266 -10.48 5.96 5.82
CA LEU A 266 -9.10 5.64 5.47
C LEU A 266 -9.02 4.90 4.15
N ALA A 267 -8.01 5.22 3.36
CA ALA A 267 -7.61 4.43 2.20
C ALA A 267 -6.16 3.96 2.31
N GLN A 268 -5.86 2.80 1.73
CA GLN A 268 -4.51 2.25 1.69
C GLN A 268 -4.22 1.44 0.43
N SER A 269 -2.93 1.23 0.14
CA SER A 269 -2.41 0.03 -0.55
C SER A 269 -1.66 -0.82 0.50
N TYR A 270 -1.00 -1.91 0.12
CA TYR A 270 -0.17 -2.70 1.05
C TYR A 270 1.01 -3.37 0.32
N MET A 271 1.64 -4.33 0.99
CA MET A 271 2.72 -5.17 0.45
C MET A 271 2.26 -6.63 0.38
N PRO A 272 2.31 -7.30 -0.79
CA PRO A 272 2.75 -6.79 -2.09
C PRO A 272 1.81 -5.72 -2.67
N ALA A 273 2.25 -5.03 -3.73
CA ALA A 273 1.49 -3.97 -4.37
C ALA A 273 0.09 -4.45 -4.77
N GLN A 274 -0.91 -3.66 -4.38
CA GLN A 274 -2.32 -3.96 -4.60
C GLN A 274 -3.11 -2.68 -4.83
N GLU A 275 -4.33 -2.83 -5.33
CA GLU A 275 -5.20 -1.69 -5.61
C GLU A 275 -5.51 -0.90 -4.34
N ILE A 276 -5.63 0.42 -4.51
CA ILE A 276 -5.98 1.32 -3.42
C ILE A 276 -7.43 1.02 -3.02
N HIS A 277 -7.68 0.86 -1.73
CA HIS A 277 -9.00 0.49 -1.22
C HIS A 277 -9.33 1.22 0.08
N ILE A 278 -10.64 1.33 0.34
CA ILE A 278 -11.20 1.95 1.53
C ILE A 278 -11.28 0.90 2.63
N LEU A 279 -10.67 1.21 3.77
CA LEU A 279 -10.56 0.29 4.89
C LEU A 279 -11.89 0.10 5.61
N ARG A 280 -12.16 -1.14 6.03
CA ARG A 280 -13.21 -1.46 6.99
C ARG A 280 -12.75 -1.06 8.39
N ASN A 281 -13.63 -0.48 9.21
CA ASN A 281 -13.34 -0.27 10.63
C ASN A 281 -13.56 -1.57 11.42
N PRO A 282 -12.50 -2.22 11.96
CA PRO A 282 -12.65 -3.49 12.67
C PRO A 282 -13.17 -3.31 14.11
N MET A 283 -13.14 -2.09 14.64
CA MET A 283 -13.48 -1.81 16.03
C MET A 283 -14.96 -1.54 16.25
N ASN A 284 -15.69 -1.19 15.20
CA ASN A 284 -17.11 -0.85 15.31
C ASN A 284 -17.86 -1.18 14.01
N ASP A 285 -18.40 -2.40 13.94
CA ASP A 285 -19.18 -2.87 12.79
C ASP A 285 -20.42 -2.01 12.49
N ARG A 286 -20.99 -1.36 13.52
CA ARG A 286 -22.16 -0.49 13.35
C ARG A 286 -21.81 0.85 12.73
N LEU A 287 -20.56 1.29 12.86
CA LEU A 287 -20.03 2.56 12.34
C LEU A 287 -19.24 2.37 11.04
N SER A 288 -18.75 1.15 10.80
CA SER A 288 -17.91 0.83 9.65
C SER A 288 -18.53 1.28 8.31
N PRO A 289 -17.75 1.91 7.42
CA PRO A 289 -16.28 2.07 7.47
C PRO A 289 -15.76 3.30 8.22
N TRP A 290 -16.63 4.10 8.84
CA TRP A 290 -16.21 5.30 9.55
C TRP A 290 -15.44 4.97 10.83
N TYR A 291 -14.39 5.74 11.10
CA TYR A 291 -13.61 5.73 12.33
C TYR A 291 -13.89 6.99 13.13
N GLU A 292 -13.90 6.90 14.46
CA GLU A 292 -13.98 8.06 15.34
C GLU A 292 -12.59 8.67 15.56
N VAL A 293 -12.47 9.99 15.47
CA VAL A 293 -11.18 10.71 15.71
C VAL A 293 -10.66 10.48 17.14
N ASN A 294 -11.56 10.21 18.10
CA ASN A 294 -11.21 9.96 19.51
C ASN A 294 -10.82 8.50 19.78
N PHE A 295 -9.95 7.91 18.96
CA PHE A 295 -9.47 6.52 19.12
C PHE A 295 -8.44 6.33 20.26
N GLY A 296 -8.06 7.39 20.97
CA GLY A 296 -7.14 7.35 22.09
C GLY A 296 -5.67 7.26 21.66
N GLU A 297 -4.91 6.33 22.23
CA GLU A 297 -3.47 6.17 21.94
C GLU A 297 -3.20 5.39 20.65
N LYS A 298 -4.10 4.46 20.28
CA LYS A 298 -3.90 3.50 19.19
C LYS A 298 -5.07 3.53 18.21
N LEU A 299 -4.74 3.62 16.93
CA LEU A 299 -5.68 3.44 15.83
C LEU A 299 -5.52 2.03 15.27
N TYR A 300 -6.53 1.19 15.49
CA TYR A 300 -6.59 -0.16 14.95
C TYR A 300 -7.20 -0.15 13.55
N THR A 301 -6.42 -0.56 12.56
CA THR A 301 -6.90 -0.87 11.21
C THR A 301 -6.84 -2.38 10.97
N PRO A 302 -7.49 -2.92 9.92
CA PRO A 302 -7.55 -4.37 9.72
C PRO A 302 -6.19 -5.06 9.58
N GLU A 303 -5.18 -4.38 9.06
CA GLU A 303 -3.86 -4.97 8.75
C GLU A 303 -2.70 -4.30 9.51
N TRP A 304 -2.94 -3.14 10.14
CA TRP A 304 -1.89 -2.38 10.81
C TRP A 304 -2.43 -1.61 12.03
N THR A 305 -1.58 -1.33 13.01
CA THR A 305 -1.92 -0.48 14.16
C THR A 305 -1.02 0.73 14.17
N PHE A 306 -1.60 1.92 14.18
CA PHE A 306 -0.89 3.18 14.33
C PHE A 306 -1.07 3.74 15.74
N THR A 307 -0.23 4.69 16.12
CA THR A 307 -0.39 5.54 17.30
C THR A 307 -0.93 6.90 16.92
N ASN A 308 -1.42 7.66 17.91
CA ASN A 308 -1.81 9.05 17.71
C ASN A 308 -0.65 10.01 17.36
N ARG A 309 0.59 9.53 17.30
CA ARG A 309 1.79 10.29 16.91
C ARG A 309 2.19 10.08 15.45
N ASP A 310 1.57 9.12 14.77
CA ASP A 310 1.94 8.74 13.41
C ASP A 310 1.22 9.57 12.33
N LEU A 311 0.37 10.52 12.72
CA LEU A 311 -0.36 11.39 11.79
C LEU A 311 0.55 12.51 11.26
N HIS A 312 0.64 12.62 9.94
CA HIS A 312 1.46 13.60 9.24
C HIS A 312 0.71 14.24 8.07
N ARG A 313 1.16 15.43 7.63
CA ARG A 313 0.58 16.19 6.51
C ARG A 313 1.64 16.62 5.53
N PHE A 314 1.31 16.59 4.24
CA PHE A 314 2.17 17.17 3.20
C PHE A 314 2.34 18.69 3.41
N PRO A 315 3.53 19.24 3.18
CA PRO A 315 3.74 20.69 3.21
C PRO A 315 2.95 21.43 2.11
#